data_AF-A0A2L1ULJ9-F1
#
_entry.id   AF-A0A2L1ULJ9-F1
#
_cell.length_a   1.000
_cell.length_b   1.000
_cell.length_c   1.000
_cell.angle_alpha   90.00
_cell.angle_beta   90.00
_cell.angle_gamma   90.00
#
_symmetry.space_group_name_H-M   'P 1'
#
loop_
_entity.id
_entity.type
_entity.pdbx_description
1 polymer ?
#
loop_
_entity_poly.entity_id
_entity_poly.type
_entity_poly.pdbx_seq_one_letter_code
_entity_poly.pdbx_strand_id
1 'polypeptide(L)'
;MKSRSHYQAALAAEYALGTLRGAARIQFEQKMRTDPALAAEVARWQEAFTQLDNQIIPVIPPASVWKRIQHNLALQPEKRPAPPKRPVRGYIGWALAAGLAALLLIPHLLVQPAAPTPVAILGSSAGPQNGQWVVSVDMSTRSLLLTPLSAPDLAADRSLELWAIPPGGKPRSLGLLNTQQPTQLTLAAKMPDPGYTLAISLEPHGGSPTGQPTGAVLYSGTLAL
;
A
#
# COMPACT_ATOMS: atom_id res chain seq x y z
N MET A 1 70.91 61.35 0.63
CA MET A 1 69.53 61.87 0.76
C MET A 1 68.58 60.68 0.83
N LYS A 2 67.86 60.46 1.94
CA LYS A 2 66.85 59.38 2.01
C LYS A 2 65.67 59.75 1.10
N SER A 3 65.32 58.90 0.14
CA SER A 3 64.21 59.16 -0.79
C SER A 3 62.86 59.07 -0.06
N ARG A 4 61.83 59.77 -0.55
CA ARG A 4 60.47 59.75 0.04
C ARG A 4 59.90 58.33 0.19
N SER A 5 60.31 57.41 -0.68
CA SER A 5 59.91 55.99 -0.65
C SER A 5 60.41 55.26 0.61
N HIS A 6 61.65 55.52 1.07
CA HIS A 6 62.16 54.90 2.30
C HIS A 6 61.39 55.35 3.55
N TYR A 7 60.95 56.61 3.59
CA TYR A 7 60.15 57.13 4.70
C TYR A 7 58.75 56.50 4.73
N GLN A 8 58.13 56.33 3.56
CA GLN A 8 56.83 55.68 3.42
C GLN A 8 56.88 54.20 3.82
N ALA A 9 57.94 53.49 3.42
CA ALA A 9 58.16 52.10 3.81
C ALA A 9 58.32 51.93 5.32
N ALA A 10 59.10 52.80 5.98
CA ALA A 10 59.26 52.78 7.43
C ALA A 10 57.92 53.06 8.16
N LEU A 11 57.17 54.05 7.70
CA LEU A 11 55.88 54.41 8.30
C LEU A 11 54.82 53.31 8.10
N ALA A 12 54.84 52.62 6.96
CA ALA A 12 54.00 51.46 6.71
C ALA A 12 54.33 50.27 7.63
N ALA A 13 55.62 50.04 7.90
CA ALA A 13 56.06 49.02 8.86
C ALA A 13 55.59 49.34 10.29
N GLU A 14 55.71 50.60 10.72
CA GLU A 14 55.21 51.06 12.02
C GLU A 14 53.68 50.93 12.14
N TYR A 15 52.95 51.22 11.06
CA TYR A 15 51.52 51.00 11.00
C TYR A 15 51.17 49.50 11.12
N ALA A 16 51.86 48.65 10.36
CA ALA A 16 51.64 47.19 10.35
C ALA A 16 51.92 46.54 11.72
N LEU A 17 52.97 46.98 12.42
CA LEU A 17 53.29 46.56 13.80
C LEU A 17 52.30 47.14 14.84
N GLY A 18 51.45 48.08 14.46
CA GLY A 18 50.53 48.77 15.36
C GLY A 18 51.21 49.75 16.33
N THR A 19 52.43 50.21 16.03
CA THR A 19 53.15 51.17 16.88
C THR A 19 52.68 52.62 16.65
N LEU A 20 52.08 52.92 15.49
CA LEU A 20 51.42 54.20 15.25
C LEU A 20 50.17 54.35 16.13
N ARG A 21 50.10 55.45 16.88
CA ARG A 21 49.01 55.76 17.81
C ARG A 21 48.39 57.13 17.55
N GLY A 22 47.16 57.32 18.00
CA GLY A 22 46.47 58.61 18.01
C GLY A 22 46.33 59.22 16.60
N ALA A 23 46.57 60.53 16.51
CA ALA A 23 46.36 61.31 15.28
C ALA A 23 47.23 60.83 14.10
N ALA A 24 48.47 60.38 14.36
CA ALA A 24 49.36 59.88 13.31
C ALA A 24 48.79 58.66 12.60
N ARG A 25 48.17 57.74 13.36
CA ARG A 25 47.50 56.55 12.80
C ARG A 25 46.29 56.93 11.96
N ILE A 26 45.45 57.84 12.45
CA ILE A 26 44.23 58.28 11.73
C ILE A 26 44.60 58.95 10.40
N GLN A 27 45.59 59.83 10.40
CA GLN A 27 46.07 60.50 9.18
C GLN A 27 46.66 59.49 8.19
N PHE A 28 47.43 58.52 8.67
CA PHE A 28 47.97 57.45 7.85
C PHE A 28 46.87 56.58 7.22
N GLU A 29 45.86 56.18 8.00
CA GLU A 29 44.71 55.41 7.53
C GLU A 29 43.90 56.16 6.47
N GLN A 30 43.68 57.47 6.65
CA GLN A 30 43.01 58.31 5.65
C GLN A 30 43.79 58.35 4.33
N LYS A 31 45.12 58.49 4.40
CA LYS A 31 45.98 58.49 3.22
C LYS A 31 46.02 57.12 2.53
N MET A 32 46.06 56.04 3.30
CA MET A 32 46.04 54.67 2.78
C MET A 32 44.76 54.36 2.00
N ARG A 33 43.62 54.99 2.33
CA ARG A 33 42.37 54.82 1.57
C ARG A 33 42.42 55.39 0.16
N THR A 34 43.29 56.36 -0.11
CA THR A 34 43.39 57.04 -1.41
C THR A 34 44.66 56.68 -2.19
N ASP A 35 45.67 56.09 -1.54
CA ASP A 35 46.94 55.70 -2.13
C ASP A 35 47.11 54.17 -2.14
N PRO A 36 46.85 53.48 -3.27
CA PRO A 36 46.95 52.02 -3.36
C PRO A 36 48.38 51.51 -3.22
N ALA A 37 49.40 52.31 -3.58
CA ALA A 37 50.80 51.92 -3.42
C ALA A 37 51.18 51.85 -1.94
N LEU A 38 50.68 52.80 -1.13
CA LEU A 38 50.84 52.78 0.32
C LEU A 38 50.12 51.60 0.97
N ALA A 39 48.91 51.27 0.51
CA ALA A 39 48.18 50.10 0.99
C ALA A 39 48.91 48.78 0.66
N ALA A 40 49.49 48.67 -0.54
CA ALA A 40 50.28 47.51 -0.94
C ALA A 40 51.54 47.35 -0.07
N GLU A 41 52.20 48.45 0.28
CA GLU A 41 53.38 48.43 1.16
C GLU A 41 53.02 47.96 2.59
N VAL A 42 51.89 48.41 3.12
CA VAL A 42 51.37 47.91 4.41
C VAL A 42 51.07 46.41 4.35
N ALA A 43 50.40 45.95 3.29
CA ALA A 43 50.07 44.54 3.10
C ALA A 43 51.35 43.68 3.04
N ARG A 44 52.39 44.15 2.34
CA ARG A 44 53.70 43.49 2.26
C ARG A 44 54.34 43.32 3.65
N TRP A 45 54.28 44.36 4.49
CA TRP A 45 54.77 44.27 5.87
C TRP A 45 53.93 43.34 6.74
N GLN A 46 52.60 43.38 6.62
CA GLN A 46 51.71 42.46 7.33
C GLN A 46 52.00 41.01 6.97
N GLU A 47 52.16 40.71 5.67
CA GLU A 47 52.52 39.39 5.17
C GLU A 47 53.89 38.94 5.70
N ALA A 48 54.90 39.82 5.69
CA ALA A 48 56.21 39.52 6.26
C ALA A 48 56.12 39.16 7.75
N PHE A 49 55.24 39.81 8.52
CA PHE A 49 55.04 39.51 9.94
C PHE A 49 54.26 38.23 10.19
N THR A 50 53.46 37.72 9.24
CA THR A 50 52.77 36.43 9.43
C THR A 50 53.74 35.27 9.69
N GLN A 51 54.99 35.37 9.23
CA GLN A 51 56.02 34.36 9.54
C GLN A 51 56.32 34.24 11.04
N LEU A 52 56.12 35.33 11.82
CA LEU A 52 56.28 35.32 13.27
C LEU A 52 55.15 34.54 13.95
N ASP A 53 53.96 34.47 13.33
CA ASP A 53 52.79 33.77 13.89
C ASP A 53 52.99 32.25 13.93
N ASN A 54 53.90 31.69 13.12
CA ASN A 54 54.19 30.26 13.07
C ASN A 54 54.73 29.68 14.40
N GLN A 55 55.20 30.53 15.31
CA GLN A 55 55.75 30.11 16.62
C GLN A 55 54.79 30.36 17.78
N ILE A 56 53.56 30.82 17.51
CA ILE A 56 52.57 31.14 18.54
C ILE A 56 51.72 29.91 18.87
N ILE A 57 51.56 29.63 20.17
CA ILE A 57 50.68 28.56 20.66
C ILE A 57 49.22 29.02 20.55
N PRO A 58 48.34 28.32 19.82
CA PRO A 58 46.93 28.68 19.72
C PRO A 58 46.21 28.62 21.07
N VAL A 59 45.48 29.67 21.42
CA VAL A 59 44.62 29.72 22.61
C VAL A 59 43.16 29.77 22.17
N ILE A 60 42.34 28.82 22.63
CA ILE A 60 40.93 28.76 22.27
C ILE A 60 40.17 29.88 23.03
N PRO A 61 39.56 30.85 22.32
CA PRO A 61 38.78 31.89 22.98
C PRO A 61 37.45 31.32 23.52
N PRO A 62 36.84 31.93 24.55
CA PRO A 62 35.53 31.53 25.03
C PRO A 62 34.45 31.62 23.94
N ALA A 63 33.50 30.69 23.92
CA ALA A 63 32.42 30.64 22.94
C ALA A 63 31.54 31.91 22.90
N SER A 64 31.51 32.68 23.99
CA SER A 64 30.82 33.98 24.06
C SER A 64 31.39 35.02 23.10
N VAL A 65 32.70 34.96 22.81
CA VAL A 65 33.37 35.89 21.88
C VAL A 65 32.77 35.73 20.48
N TRP A 66 32.61 34.49 20.02
CA TRP A 66 32.01 34.21 18.71
C TRP A 66 30.56 34.67 18.63
N LYS A 67 29.74 34.37 19.66
CA LYS A 67 28.35 34.83 19.71
C LYS A 67 28.23 36.36 19.64
N ARG A 68 29.13 37.09 20.33
CA ARG A 68 29.16 38.56 20.30
C ARG A 68 29.54 39.09 18.91
N ILE A 69 30.48 38.44 18.22
CA ILE A 69 30.85 38.79 16.84
C ILE A 69 29.65 38.59 15.89
N GLN A 70 28.96 37.46 15.98
CA GLN A 70 27.78 37.18 15.16
C GLN A 70 26.67 38.22 15.37
N HIS A 71 26.45 38.62 16.63
CA HIS A 71 25.45 39.64 16.97
C HIS A 71 25.83 41.02 16.41
N ASN A 72 27.08 41.46 16.59
CA ASN A 72 27.54 42.79 16.17
C ASN A 72 27.63 42.96 14.66
N LEU A 73 27.91 41.88 13.92
CA LEU A 73 27.96 41.90 12.46
C LEU A 73 26.57 41.85 11.82
N ALA A 74 25.50 41.82 12.62
CA ALA A 74 24.12 41.64 12.15
C ALA A 74 23.99 40.46 11.16
N LEU A 75 24.84 39.43 11.32
CA LEU A 75 24.69 38.14 10.66
C LEU A 75 23.54 37.39 11.34
N GLN A 76 22.38 38.04 11.41
CA GLN A 76 21.15 37.35 11.74
C GLN A 76 20.94 36.36 10.58
N PRO A 77 20.77 35.06 10.86
CA PRO A 77 20.27 34.17 9.83
C PRO A 77 18.99 34.82 9.32
N GLU A 78 18.92 35.11 8.01
CA GLU A 78 17.68 35.63 7.42
C GLU A 78 16.53 34.79 7.98
N LYS A 79 15.58 35.45 8.64
CA LYS A 79 14.33 34.81 9.04
C LYS A 79 13.64 34.39 7.75
N ARG A 80 13.93 33.18 7.27
CA ARG A 80 13.19 32.56 6.19
C ARG A 80 11.71 32.63 6.57
N PRO A 81 10.84 33.20 5.73
CA PRO A 81 9.43 33.26 6.03
C PRO A 81 8.95 31.83 6.28
N ALA A 82 8.25 31.62 7.39
CA ALA A 82 7.68 30.32 7.70
C ALA A 82 6.79 29.88 6.53
N PRO A 83 6.88 28.62 6.07
CA PRO A 83 6.05 28.15 4.98
C PRO A 83 4.57 28.32 5.35
N PRO A 84 3.70 28.73 4.39
CA PRO A 84 2.28 28.92 4.68
C PRO A 84 1.70 27.62 5.23
N LYS A 85 1.05 27.69 6.39
CA LYS A 85 0.35 26.56 7.01
C LYS A 85 -0.79 26.15 6.07
N ARG A 86 -0.57 25.10 5.27
CA ARG A 86 -1.62 24.52 4.42
C ARG A 86 -2.74 23.99 5.31
N PRO A 87 -4.02 24.30 5.05
CA PRO A 87 -5.11 23.82 5.86
C PRO A 87 -5.27 22.31 5.67
N VAL A 88 -4.77 21.52 6.61
CA VAL A 88 -4.91 20.05 6.67
C VAL A 88 -6.39 19.63 6.68
N ARG A 89 -7.28 20.56 7.05
CA ARG A 89 -8.74 20.37 7.12
C ARG A 89 -9.39 19.94 5.80
N GLY A 90 -8.80 20.28 4.65
CA GLY A 90 -9.31 19.86 3.34
C GLY A 90 -9.19 18.36 3.09
N TYR A 91 -8.20 17.69 3.69
CA TYR A 91 -7.96 16.26 3.49
C TYR A 91 -8.62 15.37 4.54
N ILE A 92 -9.04 15.93 5.69
CA ILE A 92 -9.70 15.16 6.74
C ILE A 92 -11.02 14.58 6.24
N GLY A 93 -11.82 15.35 5.47
CA GLY A 93 -13.07 14.84 4.89
C GLY A 93 -12.84 13.67 3.95
N TRP A 94 -11.83 13.75 3.09
CA TRP A 94 -11.45 12.67 2.18
C TRP A 94 -10.89 11.45 2.90
N ALA A 95 -10.08 11.65 3.95
CA ALA A 95 -9.55 10.55 4.77
C ALA A 95 -10.67 9.81 5.52
N LEU A 96 -11.67 10.54 6.03
CA LEU A 96 -12.83 9.96 6.71
C LEU A 96 -13.72 9.18 5.74
N ALA A 97 -13.98 9.74 4.55
CA ALA A 97 -14.71 9.06 3.49
C ALA A 97 -13.99 7.78 3.01
N ALA A 98 -12.67 7.85 2.80
CA ALA A 98 -11.86 6.70 2.42
C ALA A 98 -11.82 5.62 3.51
N GLY A 99 -11.72 6.02 4.79
CA GLY A 99 -11.78 5.09 5.92
C GLY A 99 -13.13 4.36 6.03
N LEU A 100 -14.23 5.08 5.82
CA LEU A 100 -15.58 4.51 5.86
C LEU A 100 -15.83 3.58 4.67
N ALA A 101 -15.37 3.97 3.48
CA ALA A 101 -15.39 3.11 2.28
C ALA A 101 -14.57 1.84 2.50
N ALA A 102 -13.36 1.95 3.07
CA ALA A 102 -12.52 0.81 3.41
C ALA A 102 -13.22 -0.13 4.40
N LEU A 103 -13.84 0.40 5.46
CA LEU A 103 -14.56 -0.41 6.45
C LEU A 103 -15.73 -1.20 5.84
N LEU A 104 -16.40 -0.65 4.83
CA LEU A 104 -17.52 -1.30 4.15
C LEU A 104 -17.06 -2.29 3.07
N LEU A 105 -16.03 -1.96 2.29
CA LEU A 105 -15.61 -2.75 1.13
C LEU A 105 -14.63 -3.88 1.48
N ILE A 106 -13.70 -3.66 2.40
CA ILE A 106 -12.63 -4.61 2.74
C ILE A 106 -13.21 -5.95 3.21
N PRO A 107 -14.23 -6.02 4.10
CA PRO A 107 -14.81 -7.30 4.50
C PRO A 107 -15.34 -8.11 3.32
N HIS A 108 -15.98 -7.46 2.33
CA HIS A 108 -16.48 -8.14 1.13
C HIS A 108 -15.37 -8.61 0.19
N LEU A 109 -14.22 -7.92 0.18
CA LEU A 109 -13.05 -8.29 -0.63
C LEU A 109 -12.23 -9.44 0.00
N LEU A 110 -12.22 -9.55 1.33
CA LEU A 110 -11.45 -10.60 2.03
C LEU A 110 -12.23 -11.88 2.27
N VAL A 111 -13.56 -11.83 2.39
CA VAL A 111 -14.38 -13.03 2.55
C VAL A 111 -14.52 -13.71 1.20
N GLN A 112 -13.68 -14.73 0.96
CA GLN A 112 -13.91 -15.65 -0.15
C GLN A 112 -15.17 -16.46 0.15
N PRO A 113 -16.18 -16.48 -0.75
CA PRO A 113 -17.31 -17.38 -0.59
C PRO A 113 -16.76 -18.81 -0.53
N ALA A 114 -17.21 -19.59 0.46
CA ALA A 114 -16.81 -20.97 0.59
C ALA A 114 -17.18 -21.71 -0.72
N ALA A 115 -16.19 -22.28 -1.40
CA ALA A 115 -16.45 -23.04 -2.61
C ALA A 115 -17.28 -24.29 -2.25
N PRO A 116 -18.36 -24.60 -2.99
CA PRO A 116 -19.11 -25.83 -2.79
C PRO A 116 -18.17 -27.03 -2.89
N THR A 117 -18.23 -27.92 -1.89
CA THR A 117 -17.38 -29.12 -1.85
C THR A 117 -18.02 -30.24 -2.66
N PRO A 118 -17.31 -30.85 -3.63
CA PRO A 118 -17.87 -31.96 -4.41
C PRO A 118 -17.97 -33.21 -3.54
N VAL A 119 -19.18 -33.77 -3.41
CA VAL A 119 -19.50 -34.90 -2.51
C VAL A 119 -20.01 -36.14 -3.25
N ALA A 120 -20.42 -35.99 -4.50
CA ALA A 120 -20.84 -37.12 -5.33
C ALA A 120 -20.69 -36.81 -6.82
N ILE A 121 -20.44 -37.86 -7.61
CA ILE A 121 -20.53 -37.84 -9.06
C ILE A 121 -21.64 -38.82 -9.44
N LEU A 122 -22.66 -38.36 -10.15
CA LEU A 122 -23.76 -39.20 -10.60
C LEU A 122 -23.46 -39.64 -12.04
N GLY A 123 -23.20 -40.93 -12.21
CA GLY A 123 -22.92 -41.54 -13.51
C GLY A 123 -24.21 -41.90 -14.24
N SER A 124 -24.20 -41.78 -15.57
CA SER A 124 -25.32 -42.20 -16.41
C SER A 124 -25.49 -43.72 -16.43
N SER A 125 -26.73 -44.19 -16.32
CA SER A 125 -27.08 -45.61 -16.45
C SER A 125 -26.86 -46.16 -17.86
N ALA A 126 -26.83 -45.29 -18.87
CA ALA A 126 -26.49 -45.64 -20.26
C ALA A 126 -24.97 -45.66 -20.54
N GLY A 127 -24.12 -45.46 -19.52
CA GLY A 127 -22.66 -45.53 -19.61
C GLY A 127 -21.96 -44.16 -19.50
N PRO A 128 -20.64 -44.13 -19.24
CA PRO A 128 -19.91 -42.91 -18.84
C PRO A 128 -19.90 -41.78 -19.88
N GLN A 129 -20.10 -42.12 -21.16
CA GLN A 129 -20.11 -41.15 -22.25
C GLN A 129 -21.45 -40.41 -22.40
N ASN A 130 -22.50 -40.84 -21.70
CA ASN A 130 -23.84 -40.24 -21.75
C ASN A 130 -24.05 -39.18 -20.66
N GLY A 131 -22.99 -38.44 -20.34
CA GLY A 131 -23.01 -37.35 -19.37
C GLY A 131 -22.82 -37.80 -17.91
N GLN A 132 -22.51 -36.82 -17.07
CA GLN A 132 -22.34 -36.97 -15.63
C GLN A 132 -22.88 -35.73 -14.92
N TRP A 133 -23.13 -35.86 -13.62
CA TRP A 133 -23.48 -34.72 -12.77
C TRP A 133 -22.55 -34.66 -11.58
N VAL A 134 -22.01 -33.47 -11.31
CA VAL A 134 -21.26 -33.21 -10.08
C VAL A 134 -22.21 -32.60 -9.08
N VAL A 135 -22.32 -33.24 -7.91
CA VAL A 135 -23.09 -32.72 -6.79
C VAL A 135 -22.11 -32.15 -5.78
N SER A 136 -22.24 -30.85 -5.53
CA SER A 136 -21.47 -30.14 -4.52
C SER A 136 -22.36 -29.65 -3.40
N VAL A 137 -21.82 -29.59 -2.18
CA VAL A 137 -22.53 -29.17 -0.99
C VAL A 137 -21.95 -27.87 -0.47
N ASP A 138 -22.84 -26.95 -0.11
CA ASP A 138 -22.55 -25.83 0.78
C ASP A 138 -23.26 -26.04 2.12
N MET A 139 -22.47 -26.35 3.14
CA MET A 139 -22.96 -26.59 4.51
C MET A 139 -23.45 -25.31 5.20
N SER A 140 -22.96 -24.14 4.79
CA SER A 140 -23.34 -22.87 5.41
C SER A 140 -24.76 -22.47 5.04
N THR A 141 -25.15 -22.73 3.79
CA THR A 141 -26.47 -22.41 3.23
C THR A 141 -27.42 -23.62 3.18
N ARG A 142 -26.92 -24.83 3.47
CA ARG A 142 -27.66 -26.11 3.32
C ARG A 142 -28.18 -26.29 1.89
N SER A 143 -27.33 -25.96 0.93
CA SER A 143 -27.65 -26.04 -0.49
C SER A 143 -26.84 -27.13 -1.19
N LEU A 144 -27.49 -27.80 -2.14
CA LEU A 144 -26.85 -28.65 -3.14
C LEU A 144 -26.69 -27.87 -4.43
N LEU A 145 -25.47 -27.84 -4.97
CA LEU A 145 -25.19 -27.35 -6.31
C LEU A 145 -24.98 -28.53 -7.24
N LEU A 146 -25.86 -28.67 -8.23
CA LEU A 146 -25.77 -29.70 -9.26
C LEU A 146 -25.27 -29.09 -10.55
N THR A 147 -24.11 -29.55 -11.01
CA THR A 147 -23.49 -29.09 -12.26
C THR A 147 -23.55 -30.20 -13.31
N PRO A 148 -24.28 -29.98 -14.43
CA PRO A 148 -24.30 -30.93 -15.52
C PRO A 148 -22.95 -30.95 -16.27
N LEU A 149 -22.43 -32.14 -16.55
CA LEU A 149 -21.29 -32.39 -17.44
C LEU A 149 -21.80 -33.18 -18.63
N SER A 150 -21.99 -32.51 -19.77
CA SER A 150 -22.52 -33.12 -21.00
C SER A 150 -23.90 -33.76 -20.79
N ALA A 151 -24.84 -33.04 -20.16
CA ALA A 151 -26.22 -33.51 -20.04
C ALA A 151 -26.91 -33.53 -21.43
N PRO A 152 -27.75 -34.54 -21.71
CA PRO A 152 -28.49 -34.64 -22.96
C PRO A 152 -29.58 -33.56 -23.07
N ASP A 153 -29.92 -33.20 -24.31
CA ASP A 153 -31.06 -32.33 -24.59
C ASP A 153 -32.37 -33.01 -24.15
N LEU A 154 -33.14 -32.28 -23.36
CA LEU A 154 -34.38 -32.76 -22.76
C LEU A 154 -35.57 -32.25 -23.57
N ALA A 155 -36.55 -33.13 -23.83
CA ALA A 155 -37.81 -32.73 -24.44
C ALA A 155 -38.57 -31.74 -23.54
N ALA A 156 -39.27 -30.76 -24.15
CA ALA A 156 -39.94 -29.68 -23.43
C ALA A 156 -41.06 -30.15 -22.47
N ASP A 157 -41.59 -31.35 -22.67
CA ASP A 157 -42.62 -31.99 -21.83
C ASP A 157 -42.03 -32.82 -20.67
N ARG A 158 -40.71 -32.77 -20.47
CA ARG A 158 -40.00 -33.56 -19.47
C ARG A 158 -39.21 -32.69 -18.52
N SER A 159 -38.97 -33.21 -17.32
CA SER A 159 -38.17 -32.55 -16.29
C SER A 159 -37.26 -33.57 -15.62
N LEU A 160 -36.08 -33.15 -15.22
CA LEU A 160 -35.21 -33.97 -14.38
C LEU A 160 -35.47 -33.65 -12.93
N GLU A 161 -35.62 -34.68 -12.09
CA GLU A 161 -35.84 -34.52 -10.66
C GLU A 161 -34.77 -35.28 -9.88
N LEU A 162 -34.23 -34.62 -8.85
CA LEU A 162 -33.24 -35.18 -7.94
C LEU A 162 -33.92 -35.82 -6.73
N TRP A 163 -33.44 -36.99 -6.37
CA TRP A 163 -33.91 -37.78 -5.23
C TRP A 163 -32.76 -38.15 -4.30
N ALA A 164 -33.03 -38.11 -3.00
CA ALA A 164 -32.21 -38.75 -1.97
C ALA A 164 -32.86 -40.06 -1.52
N ILE A 165 -32.09 -41.14 -1.55
CA ILE A 165 -32.55 -42.49 -1.21
C ILE A 165 -31.73 -42.99 -0.02
N PRO A 166 -32.32 -43.12 1.18
CA PRO A 166 -31.65 -43.74 2.32
C PRO A 166 -31.38 -45.24 2.04
N PRO A 167 -30.36 -45.84 2.66
CA PRO A 167 -30.16 -47.29 2.60
C PRO A 167 -31.42 -48.06 3.03
N GLY A 168 -32.02 -48.82 2.11
CA GLY A 168 -33.27 -49.56 2.35
C GLY A 168 -34.53 -48.70 2.56
N GLY A 169 -34.45 -47.39 2.36
CA GLY A 169 -35.54 -46.44 2.54
C GLY A 169 -36.23 -46.04 1.23
N LYS A 170 -37.28 -45.22 1.35
CA LYS A 170 -38.01 -44.67 0.21
C LYS A 170 -37.30 -43.43 -0.35
N PRO A 171 -37.28 -43.23 -1.69
CA PRO A 171 -36.81 -41.99 -2.30
C PRO A 171 -37.55 -40.76 -1.77
N ARG A 172 -36.81 -39.66 -1.62
CA ARG A 172 -37.34 -38.35 -1.25
C ARG A 172 -36.89 -37.31 -2.27
N SER A 173 -37.84 -36.58 -2.85
CA SER A 173 -37.55 -35.51 -3.79
C SER A 173 -36.77 -34.39 -3.10
N LEU A 174 -35.72 -33.93 -3.78
CA LEU A 174 -34.92 -32.77 -3.42
C LEU A 174 -35.20 -31.55 -4.31
N GLY A 175 -35.77 -31.77 -5.51
CA GLY A 175 -36.17 -30.72 -6.43
C GLY A 175 -35.81 -31.00 -7.90
N LEU A 176 -36.27 -30.10 -8.76
CA LEU A 176 -36.08 -30.18 -10.22
C LEU A 176 -34.73 -29.59 -10.65
N LEU A 177 -34.19 -30.11 -11.75
CA LEU A 177 -32.88 -29.75 -12.29
C LEU A 177 -32.98 -29.09 -13.66
N ASN A 178 -32.07 -28.15 -13.91
CA ASN A 178 -31.82 -27.56 -15.22
C ASN A 178 -30.67 -28.30 -15.92
N THR A 179 -30.85 -28.66 -17.19
CA THR A 179 -29.85 -29.40 -17.98
C THR A 179 -28.74 -28.54 -18.58
N GLN A 180 -28.97 -27.22 -18.72
CA GLN A 180 -28.03 -26.28 -19.35
C GLN A 180 -27.22 -25.46 -18.34
N GLN A 181 -27.76 -25.23 -17.14
CA GLN A 181 -27.12 -24.41 -16.12
C GLN A 181 -27.02 -25.15 -14.79
N PRO A 182 -26.01 -24.86 -13.96
CA PRO A 182 -25.97 -25.37 -12.59
C PRO A 182 -27.24 -25.04 -11.83
N THR A 183 -27.80 -26.02 -11.13
CA THR A 183 -29.01 -25.84 -10.33
C THR A 183 -28.65 -25.85 -8.85
N GLN A 184 -29.04 -24.80 -8.12
CA GLN A 184 -28.91 -24.74 -6.67
C GLN A 184 -30.23 -25.11 -6.00
N LEU A 185 -30.21 -26.18 -5.20
CA LEU A 185 -31.35 -26.65 -4.43
C LEU A 185 -31.12 -26.38 -2.94
N THR A 186 -31.90 -25.48 -2.36
CA THR A 186 -31.88 -25.22 -0.91
C THR A 186 -32.80 -26.20 -0.20
N LEU A 187 -32.25 -26.96 0.73
CA LEU A 187 -32.98 -28.01 1.41
C LEU A 187 -33.73 -27.45 2.62
N ALA A 188 -35.07 -27.59 2.60
CA ALA A 188 -35.92 -27.23 3.74
C ALA A 188 -35.72 -28.16 4.95
N ALA A 189 -35.21 -29.36 4.72
CA ALA A 189 -34.94 -30.36 5.75
C ALA A 189 -33.43 -30.57 5.97
N LYS A 190 -33.09 -31.46 6.91
CA LYS A 190 -31.71 -31.88 7.14
C LYS A 190 -31.06 -32.38 5.84
N MET A 191 -29.77 -32.07 5.67
CA MET A 191 -28.91 -32.66 4.64
C MET A 191 -29.01 -34.19 4.65
N PRO A 192 -29.01 -34.86 3.48
CA PRO A 192 -28.90 -36.32 3.41
C PRO A 192 -27.61 -36.78 4.11
N ASP A 193 -27.68 -37.88 4.87
CA ASP A 193 -26.52 -38.40 5.58
C ASP A 193 -25.56 -39.14 4.61
N PRO A 194 -24.26 -39.26 4.95
CA PRO A 194 -23.32 -40.06 4.15
C PRO A 194 -23.84 -41.48 3.90
N GLY A 195 -23.62 -42.02 2.70
CA GLY A 195 -24.08 -43.34 2.30
C GLY A 195 -25.50 -43.37 1.69
N TYR A 196 -26.19 -42.24 1.61
CA TYR A 196 -27.41 -42.11 0.81
C TYR A 196 -27.07 -42.21 -0.68
N THR A 197 -27.98 -42.79 -1.47
CA THR A 197 -27.88 -42.76 -2.93
C THR A 197 -28.61 -41.54 -3.46
N LEU A 198 -27.93 -40.72 -4.24
CA LEU A 198 -28.54 -39.67 -5.03
C LEU A 198 -28.89 -40.22 -6.41
N ALA A 199 -30.10 -39.93 -6.89
CA ALA A 199 -30.59 -40.40 -8.17
C ALA A 199 -31.31 -39.26 -8.92
N ILE A 200 -31.15 -39.22 -10.24
CA ILE A 200 -31.87 -38.31 -11.13
C ILE A 200 -32.78 -39.14 -12.02
N SER A 201 -34.08 -38.87 -11.96
CA SER A 201 -35.09 -39.51 -12.81
C SER A 201 -35.62 -38.56 -13.88
N LEU A 202 -36.14 -39.15 -14.96
CA LEU A 202 -36.84 -38.45 -16.03
C LEU A 202 -38.34 -38.40 -15.74
N GLU A 203 -38.84 -37.25 -15.30
CA GLU A 203 -40.22 -37.06 -14.89
C GLU A 203 -41.04 -36.30 -15.96
N PRO A 204 -42.39 -36.31 -15.89
CA PRO A 204 -43.23 -35.40 -16.64
C PRO A 204 -42.89 -33.93 -16.35
N HIS A 205 -43.38 -33.03 -17.20
CA HIS A 205 -43.24 -31.60 -17.00
C HIS A 205 -43.67 -31.17 -15.60
N GLY A 206 -42.75 -30.58 -14.83
CA GLY A 206 -42.98 -30.14 -13.46
C GLY A 206 -42.66 -31.17 -12.37
N GLY A 207 -42.15 -32.35 -12.73
CA GLY A 207 -41.71 -33.38 -11.78
C GLY A 207 -42.70 -34.51 -11.56
N SER A 208 -42.40 -35.34 -10.57
CA SER A 208 -43.23 -36.46 -10.18
C SER A 208 -44.56 -36.01 -9.57
N PRO A 209 -45.71 -36.47 -10.11
CA PRO A 209 -47.02 -36.18 -9.52
C PRO A 209 -47.31 -37.02 -8.26
N THR A 210 -46.52 -38.06 -7.97
CA THR A 210 -46.80 -39.02 -6.89
C THR A 210 -45.91 -38.84 -5.66
N GLY A 211 -44.88 -37.99 -5.75
CA GLY A 211 -43.85 -37.87 -4.71
C GLY A 211 -42.89 -39.08 -4.64
N GLN A 212 -42.90 -39.93 -5.66
CA GLN A 212 -41.94 -41.02 -5.91
C GLN A 212 -41.47 -40.95 -7.36
N PRO A 213 -40.26 -41.42 -7.71
CA PRO A 213 -39.81 -41.44 -9.09
C PRO A 213 -40.83 -42.17 -9.99
N THR A 214 -41.40 -41.48 -10.99
CA THR A 214 -42.38 -42.11 -11.90
C THR A 214 -41.76 -42.54 -13.22
N GLY A 215 -40.61 -41.96 -13.59
CA GLY A 215 -39.88 -42.35 -14.79
C GLY A 215 -38.57 -43.09 -14.53
N ALA A 216 -37.82 -43.30 -15.61
CA ALA A 216 -36.56 -44.02 -15.57
C ALA A 216 -35.49 -43.22 -14.82
N VAL A 217 -34.70 -43.91 -14.00
CA VAL A 217 -33.52 -43.32 -13.34
C VAL A 217 -32.37 -43.28 -14.34
N LEU A 218 -31.96 -42.06 -14.69
CA LEU A 218 -30.93 -41.80 -15.69
C LEU A 218 -29.54 -41.69 -15.08
N TYR A 219 -29.43 -41.11 -13.89
CA TYR A 219 -28.14 -40.92 -13.21
C TYR A 219 -28.23 -41.37 -11.76
N SER A 220 -27.16 -41.95 -11.24
CA SER A 220 -27.08 -42.28 -9.81
C SER A 220 -25.65 -42.26 -9.29
N GLY A 221 -25.51 -42.08 -7.98
CA GLY A 221 -24.23 -42.12 -7.28
C GLY A 221 -24.42 -42.05 -5.78
N THR A 222 -23.43 -42.52 -5.03
CA THR A 222 -23.44 -42.50 -3.56
C THR A 222 -22.91 -41.16 -3.05
N LEU A 223 -23.56 -40.64 -2.02
CA LEU A 223 -23.14 -39.43 -1.33
C LEU A 223 -22.00 -39.74 -0.35
N ALA A 224 -20.82 -39.15 -0.61
CA ALA A 224 -19.67 -39.17 0.27
C ALA A 224 -19.54 -37.77 0.90
N LEU A 225 -20.18 -37.60 2.06
CA LEU A 225 -20.16 -36.39 2.86
C LEU A 225 -19.11 -36.46 3.97
#